data_AF-A0A524E1K2-F1
#
_entry.id   AF-A0A524E1K2-F1
#
_cell.length_a   1.000
_cell.length_b   1.000
_cell.length_c   1.000
_cell.angle_alpha   90.00
_cell.angle_beta   90.00
_cell.angle_gamma   90.00
#
_symmetry.space_group_name_H-M   'P 1'
#
loop_
_entity.id
_entity.type
_entity.pdbx_description
1 polymer ?
#
loop_
_entity_poly.entity_id
_entity_poly.type
_entity_poly.pdbx_seq_one_letter_code
_entity_poly.pdbx_strand_id
1 'polypeptide(L)'
;MSYIEKKYKENIWQTFGTLVKLEENLTNLLTKKSLKEVDEVAKLCAEFNKKINQILKKYYPEIKNMDDKLKIKSTLKFYYDLIDKLTDFIRNVENFQQLDDEYYNALIKFIQQKDMLISGKYKQICANELTAFYDKKSRANLEKIIAEKFEKQSREFFTVGPLEEEIKKIAKIAGAGEVIIKRADATNFSSISDKARSIIQVGFKSDQAKTMGIIEELKKYIESK
;
A
#
# COMPACT_ATOMS: atom_id res chain seq x y z
N MET A 1 28.69 -14.85 8.22
CA MET A 1 28.20 -13.75 7.37
C MET A 1 28.99 -13.74 6.08
N SER A 2 28.33 -13.58 4.93
CA SER A 2 29.02 -13.40 3.65
C SER A 2 29.79 -12.07 3.64
N TYR A 3 30.91 -11.97 2.91
CA TYR A 3 31.66 -10.72 2.72
C TYR A 3 30.75 -9.59 2.20
N ILE A 4 29.81 -9.96 1.32
CA ILE A 4 28.80 -9.06 0.74
C ILE A 4 27.83 -8.56 1.83
N GLU A 5 27.34 -9.46 2.68
CA GLU A 5 26.43 -9.14 3.78
C GLU A 5 27.09 -8.20 4.81
N LYS A 6 28.38 -8.43 5.12
CA LYS A 6 29.16 -7.57 6.01
C LYS A 6 29.33 -6.16 5.43
N LYS A 7 29.66 -6.04 4.15
CA LYS A 7 29.78 -4.76 3.44
C LYS A 7 28.45 -4.00 3.40
N TYR A 8 27.34 -4.67 3.13
CA TYR A 8 26.02 -4.03 3.15
C TYR A 8 25.61 -3.60 4.55
N LYS A 9 25.88 -4.41 5.57
CA LYS A 9 25.66 -4.03 6.98
C LYS A 9 26.44 -2.76 7.34
N GLU A 10 27.71 -2.69 6.99
CA GLU A 10 28.55 -1.49 7.22
C GLU A 10 27.95 -0.26 6.53
N ASN A 11 27.52 -0.37 5.28
CA ASN A 11 26.86 0.73 4.56
C ASN A 11 25.55 1.18 5.22
N ILE A 12 24.77 0.25 5.78
CA ILE A 12 23.54 0.58 6.53
C ILE A 12 23.90 1.38 7.78
N TRP A 13 24.88 0.93 8.56
CA TRP A 13 25.29 1.65 9.77
C TRP A 13 25.94 3.01 9.48
N GLN A 14 26.70 3.13 8.38
CA GLN A 14 27.17 4.43 7.91
C GLN A 14 26.02 5.36 7.53
N THR A 15 24.98 4.82 6.88
CA THR A 15 23.78 5.58 6.53
C THR A 15 23.05 6.04 7.80
N PHE A 16 22.89 5.16 8.79
CA PHE A 16 22.34 5.54 10.10
C PHE A 16 23.19 6.59 10.80
N GLY A 17 24.52 6.48 10.78
CA GLY A 17 25.40 7.51 11.34
C GLY A 17 25.22 8.88 10.66
N THR A 18 24.91 8.89 9.35
CA THR A 18 24.53 10.13 8.64
C THR A 18 23.18 10.67 9.13
N LEU A 19 22.20 9.79 9.35
CA LEU A 19 20.88 10.18 9.87
C LEU A 19 20.97 10.80 11.26
N VAL A 20 21.84 10.31 12.13
CA VAL A 20 22.07 10.93 13.46
C VAL A 20 22.53 12.39 13.33
N LYS A 21 23.42 12.70 12.38
CA LYS A 21 23.82 14.10 12.12
C LYS A 21 22.65 14.96 11.62
N LEU A 22 21.76 14.38 10.81
CA LEU A 22 20.55 15.07 10.36
C LEU A 22 19.57 15.29 11.53
N GLU A 23 19.50 14.38 12.50
CA GLU A 23 18.70 14.56 13.73
C GLU A 23 19.20 15.72 14.58
N GLU A 24 20.52 15.88 14.71
CA GLU A 24 21.13 17.01 15.43
C GLU A 24 20.76 18.33 14.74
N ASN A 25 20.90 18.39 13.41
CA ASN A 25 20.48 19.55 12.62
C ASN A 25 18.98 19.84 12.78
N LEU A 26 18.14 18.80 12.71
CA LEU A 26 16.69 18.92 12.89
C LEU A 26 16.35 19.45 14.28
N THR A 27 16.99 18.93 15.33
CA THR A 27 16.76 19.36 16.71
C THR A 27 17.12 20.83 16.88
N ASN A 28 18.22 21.29 16.28
CA ASN A 28 18.62 22.69 16.28
C ASN A 28 17.58 23.59 15.59
N LEU A 29 17.04 23.18 14.44
CA LEU A 29 16.00 23.93 13.73
C LEU A 29 14.69 23.97 14.53
N LEU A 30 14.27 22.85 15.12
CA LEU A 30 13.05 22.78 15.94
C LEU A 30 13.17 23.62 17.22
N THR A 31 14.37 23.73 17.81
CA THR A 31 14.62 24.53 19.02
C THR A 31 14.46 26.03 18.76
N LYS A 32 14.71 26.49 17.52
CA LYS A 32 14.47 27.90 17.14
C LYS A 32 12.99 28.28 17.14
N LYS A 33 12.06 27.31 17.13
CA LYS A 33 10.60 27.50 17.15
C LYS A 33 10.12 28.57 16.16
N SER A 34 10.70 28.57 14.97
CA SER A 34 10.47 29.61 13.96
C SER A 34 9.82 28.99 12.72
N LEU A 35 8.74 29.61 12.26
CA LEU A 35 8.07 29.23 11.01
C LEU A 35 8.96 29.45 9.78
N LYS A 36 9.99 30.30 9.90
CA LYS A 36 10.95 30.55 8.80
C LYS A 36 11.85 29.35 8.51
N GLU A 37 12.02 28.46 9.49
CA GLU A 37 12.90 27.30 9.37
C GLU A 37 12.18 26.07 8.80
N VAL A 38 10.89 26.21 8.45
CA VAL A 38 10.04 25.09 8.01
C VAL A 38 10.49 24.55 6.66
N ASP A 39 10.98 25.42 5.77
CA ASP A 39 11.55 25.02 4.49
C ASP A 39 12.83 24.17 4.69
N GLU A 40 13.69 24.53 5.64
CA GLU A 40 14.82 23.70 6.03
C GLU A 40 14.38 22.36 6.65
N VAL A 41 13.36 22.35 7.50
CA VAL A 41 12.79 21.11 8.07
C VAL A 41 12.23 20.21 6.97
N ALA A 42 11.56 20.77 5.97
CA ALA A 42 11.05 20.03 4.81
C ALA A 42 12.19 19.41 3.98
N LYS A 43 13.28 20.16 3.74
CA LYS A 43 14.48 19.64 3.08
C LYS A 43 15.08 18.48 3.87
N LEU A 44 15.20 18.59 5.19
CA LEU A 44 15.69 17.49 6.03
C LEU A 44 14.76 16.28 5.98
N CYS A 45 13.45 16.48 6.01
CA CYS A 45 12.46 15.40 5.88
C CYS A 45 12.66 14.62 4.56
N ALA A 46 12.87 15.33 3.45
CA ALA A 46 13.18 14.71 2.16
C ALA A 46 14.51 13.94 2.18
N GLU A 47 15.54 14.46 2.86
CA GLU A 47 16.82 13.76 3.02
C GLU A 47 16.70 12.48 3.86
N PHE A 48 15.97 12.53 4.98
CA PHE A 48 15.64 11.34 5.78
C PHE A 48 14.98 10.28 4.89
N ASN A 49 13.94 10.65 4.16
CA ASN A 49 13.21 9.72 3.28
C ASN A 49 14.11 9.13 2.19
N LYS A 50 14.99 9.92 1.59
CA LYS A 50 15.94 9.44 0.57
C LYS A 50 16.90 8.40 1.13
N LYS A 51 17.48 8.65 2.31
CA LYS A 51 18.44 7.73 2.97
C LYS A 51 17.76 6.45 3.45
N ILE A 52 16.56 6.54 4.00
CA ILE A 52 15.77 5.38 4.44
C ILE A 52 15.41 4.48 3.26
N ASN A 53 14.94 5.06 2.15
CA ASN A 53 14.64 4.31 0.94
C ASN A 53 15.87 3.63 0.34
N GLN A 54 17.05 4.26 0.43
CA GLN A 54 18.30 3.65 0.01
C GLN A 54 18.62 2.37 0.81
N ILE A 55 18.43 2.40 2.13
CA ILE A 55 18.60 1.22 2.99
C ILE A 55 17.65 0.11 2.56
N LEU A 56 16.36 0.41 2.44
CA LEU A 56 15.32 -0.58 2.18
C LEU A 56 15.41 -1.25 0.81
N LYS A 57 15.70 -0.46 -0.23
CA LYS A 57 15.73 -0.99 -1.60
C LYS A 57 17.04 -1.70 -1.92
N LYS A 58 18.17 -1.21 -1.37
CA LYS A 58 19.51 -1.65 -1.82
C LYS A 58 20.22 -2.56 -0.83
N TYR A 59 20.03 -2.37 0.48
CA TYR A 59 20.90 -2.98 1.48
C TYR A 59 20.17 -3.95 2.41
N TYR A 60 18.95 -3.62 2.84
CA TYR A 60 18.15 -4.44 3.74
C TYR A 60 17.82 -5.84 3.20
N PRO A 61 17.49 -6.04 1.89
CA PRO A 61 17.17 -7.37 1.36
C PRO A 61 18.33 -8.37 1.45
N GLU A 62 19.56 -7.88 1.46
CA GLU A 62 20.79 -8.68 1.47
C GLU A 62 21.19 -9.17 2.87
N ILE A 63 20.61 -8.58 3.92
CA ILE A 63 20.85 -9.00 5.30
C ILE A 63 20.07 -10.30 5.54
N LYS A 64 20.74 -11.37 5.96
CA LYS A 64 20.10 -12.67 6.24
C LYS A 64 19.99 -12.94 7.73
N ASN A 65 20.96 -12.45 8.51
CA ASN A 65 20.95 -12.60 9.96
C ASN A 65 19.71 -11.94 10.61
N MET A 66 18.99 -12.69 11.43
CA MET A 66 17.72 -12.27 12.04
C MET A 66 17.90 -11.20 13.11
N ASP A 67 18.95 -11.29 13.93
CA ASP A 67 19.25 -10.30 14.97
C ASP A 67 19.59 -8.94 14.37
N ASP A 68 20.36 -8.95 13.27
CA ASP A 68 20.69 -7.73 12.54
C ASP A 68 19.47 -7.18 11.80
N LYS A 69 18.63 -8.04 11.20
CA LYS A 69 17.35 -7.61 10.63
C LYS A 69 16.47 -6.94 11.66
N LEU A 70 16.38 -7.49 12.86
CA LEU A 70 15.58 -6.93 13.95
C LEU A 70 16.10 -5.53 14.32
N LYS A 71 17.41 -5.39 14.56
CA LYS A 71 18.04 -4.10 14.88
C LYS A 71 17.81 -3.05 13.79
N ILE A 72 18.06 -3.42 12.53
CA ILE A 72 17.89 -2.50 11.40
C ILE A 72 16.42 -2.11 11.26
N LYS A 73 15.50 -3.08 11.35
CA LYS A 73 14.05 -2.83 11.21
C LYS A 73 13.52 -1.94 12.34
N SER A 74 13.93 -2.16 13.59
CA SER A 74 13.53 -1.29 14.71
C SER A 74 14.02 0.14 14.52
N THR A 75 15.24 0.33 14.02
CA THR A 75 15.78 1.66 13.71
C THR A 75 15.05 2.32 12.54
N LEU A 76 14.79 1.58 11.46
CA LEU A 76 14.00 2.07 10.33
C LEU A 76 12.59 2.49 10.75
N LYS A 77 11.96 1.73 11.65
CA LYS A 77 10.62 2.04 12.15
C LYS A 77 10.57 3.39 12.89
N PHE A 78 11.57 3.69 13.71
CA PHE A 78 11.71 5.02 14.33
C PHE A 78 11.76 6.13 13.28
N TYR A 79 12.61 5.99 12.25
CA TYR A 79 12.75 7.02 11.22
C TYR A 79 11.49 7.18 10.37
N TYR A 80 10.74 6.11 10.13
CA TYR A 80 9.45 6.21 9.47
C TYR A 80 8.45 7.04 10.29
N ASP A 81 8.33 6.74 11.57
CA ASP A 81 7.45 7.48 12.47
C ASP A 81 7.95 8.95 12.65
N LEU A 82 9.26 9.21 12.54
CA LEU A 82 9.82 10.57 12.50
C LEU A 82 9.41 11.31 11.23
N ILE A 83 9.54 10.69 10.05
CA ILE A 83 9.14 11.29 8.76
C ILE A 83 7.64 11.62 8.77
N ASP A 84 6.82 10.73 9.32
CA ASP A 84 5.37 10.93 9.44
C ASP A 84 5.07 12.18 10.29
N LYS A 85 5.67 12.27 11.48
CA LYS A 85 5.55 13.44 12.37
C LYS A 85 6.07 14.74 11.75
N LEU A 86 7.15 14.68 10.98
CA LEU A 86 7.68 15.84 10.25
C LEU A 86 6.75 16.27 9.12
N THR A 87 6.15 15.31 8.43
CA THR A 87 5.18 15.60 7.37
C THR A 87 3.93 16.27 7.94
N ASP A 88 3.44 15.77 9.08
CA ASP A 88 2.34 16.39 9.81
C ASP A 88 2.71 17.79 10.32
N PHE A 89 3.93 17.97 10.82
CA PHE A 89 4.46 19.29 11.20
C PHE A 89 4.40 20.27 10.02
N ILE A 90 4.97 19.91 8.87
CA ILE A 90 5.01 20.77 7.68
C ILE A 90 3.59 21.13 7.23
N ARG A 91 2.70 20.13 7.16
CA ARG A 91 1.29 20.33 6.80
C ARG A 91 0.58 21.28 7.78
N ASN A 92 0.85 21.17 9.08
CA ASN A 92 0.24 22.04 10.08
C ASN A 92 0.74 23.49 9.97
N VAL A 93 2.04 23.69 9.71
CA VAL A 93 2.57 25.03 9.42
C VAL A 93 1.91 25.61 8.18
N GLU A 94 1.86 24.85 7.08
CA GLU A 94 1.32 25.31 5.80
C GLU A 94 -0.15 25.72 5.91
N ASN A 95 -0.96 24.96 6.66
CA ASN A 95 -2.40 25.18 6.75
C ASN A 95 -2.79 26.24 7.80
N PHE A 96 -2.10 26.29 8.95
CA PHE A 96 -2.54 27.09 10.09
C PHE A 96 -1.62 28.28 10.41
N GLN A 97 -0.36 28.26 9.93
CA GLN A 97 0.67 29.27 10.22
C GLN A 97 0.85 29.62 11.71
N GLN A 98 0.36 28.76 12.60
CA GLN A 98 0.46 28.87 14.03
C GLN A 98 0.77 27.48 14.56
N LEU A 99 1.89 27.35 15.25
CA LEU A 99 2.26 26.13 15.94
C LEU A 99 2.49 26.45 17.40
N ASP A 100 1.86 25.65 18.25
CA ASP A 100 2.06 25.73 19.68
C ASP A 100 3.48 25.27 20.05
N ASP A 101 4.06 25.94 21.04
CA ASP A 101 5.30 25.55 21.69
C ASP A 101 5.26 24.11 22.21
N GLU A 102 4.07 23.65 22.65
CA GLU A 102 3.86 22.27 23.05
C GLU A 102 4.14 21.27 21.92
N TYR A 103 3.80 21.60 20.68
CA TYR A 103 4.01 20.73 19.53
C TYR A 103 5.50 20.61 19.18
N TYR A 104 6.23 21.72 19.17
CA TYR A 104 7.69 21.72 19.01
C TYR A 104 8.37 20.91 20.12
N ASN A 105 7.96 21.10 21.37
CA ASN A 105 8.49 20.37 22.51
C ASN A 105 8.20 18.86 22.41
N ALA A 106 7.02 18.46 21.91
CA ALA A 106 6.68 17.06 21.69
C ALA A 106 7.56 16.41 20.60
N LEU A 107 7.85 17.11 19.51
CA LEU A 107 8.76 16.63 18.46
C LEU A 107 10.20 16.48 18.98
N ILE A 108 10.70 17.47 19.72
CA ILE A 108 12.04 17.41 20.31
C ILE A 108 12.14 16.25 21.29
N LYS A 109 11.14 16.07 22.18
CA LYS A 109 11.07 14.92 23.09
C LYS A 109 11.07 13.59 22.34
N PHE A 110 10.35 13.49 21.23
CA PHE A 110 10.31 12.28 20.41
C PHE A 110 11.69 11.93 19.85
N ILE A 111 12.44 12.92 19.35
CA ILE A 111 13.81 12.73 18.85
C ILE A 111 14.76 12.33 19.99
N GLN A 112 14.67 12.99 21.14
CA GLN A 112 15.50 12.68 22.32
C GLN A 112 15.23 11.28 22.89
N GLN A 113 14.01 10.78 22.80
CA GLN A 113 13.61 9.44 23.27
C GLN A 113 13.95 8.31 22.27
N LYS A 114 14.68 8.60 21.19
CA LYS A 114 15.04 7.63 20.15
C LYS A 114 15.51 6.28 20.71
N ASP A 115 16.52 6.27 21.57
CA ASP A 115 17.13 5.02 22.02
C ASP A 115 16.16 4.18 22.87
N MET A 116 15.32 4.85 23.68
CA MET A 116 14.28 4.19 24.46
C MET A 116 13.18 3.62 23.56
N LEU A 117 12.76 4.36 22.54
CA LEU A 117 11.73 3.92 21.59
C LEU A 117 12.22 2.75 20.72
N ILE A 118 13.47 2.80 20.25
CA ILE A 118 14.09 1.74 19.45
C ILE A 118 14.26 0.47 20.29
N SER A 119 14.86 0.58 21.48
CA SER A 119 15.18 -0.58 22.32
C SER A 119 13.96 -1.25 22.97
N GLY A 120 12.90 -0.48 23.24
CA GLY A 120 11.64 -0.97 23.81
C GLY A 120 10.58 -1.20 22.74
N LYS A 121 9.76 -0.17 22.48
CA LYS A 121 8.54 -0.24 21.68
C LYS A 121 8.79 -0.82 20.28
N TYR A 122 9.72 -0.26 19.52
CA TYR A 122 9.93 -0.69 18.14
C TYR A 122 10.61 -2.05 18.03
N LYS A 123 11.55 -2.37 18.92
CA LYS A 123 12.12 -3.73 18.97
C LYS A 123 11.03 -4.77 19.23
N GLN A 124 10.11 -4.52 20.15
CA GLN A 124 9.02 -5.45 20.45
C GLN A 124 8.05 -5.59 19.27
N ILE A 125 7.64 -4.49 18.65
CA ILE A 125 6.78 -4.52 17.45
C ILE A 125 7.46 -5.27 16.31
N CYS A 126 8.72 -4.95 16.01
CA CYS A 126 9.45 -5.59 14.93
C CYS A 126 9.73 -7.07 15.21
N ALA A 127 9.99 -7.45 16.46
CA ALA A 127 10.13 -8.85 16.85
C ALA A 127 8.82 -9.60 16.60
N ASN A 128 7.68 -9.06 17.05
CA ASN A 128 6.36 -9.64 16.82
C ASN A 128 6.03 -9.74 15.32
N GLU A 129 6.31 -8.72 14.52
CA GLU A 129 6.09 -8.76 13.06
C GLU A 129 6.96 -9.80 12.35
N LEU A 130 8.21 -9.95 12.80
CA LEU A 130 9.14 -10.92 12.23
C LEU A 130 8.80 -12.35 12.65
N THR A 131 8.25 -12.56 13.85
CA THR A 131 7.79 -13.88 14.34
C THR A 131 6.37 -14.22 13.90
N ALA A 132 5.52 -13.25 13.57
CA ALA A 132 4.16 -13.46 13.10
C ALA A 132 4.10 -14.28 11.80
N PHE A 133 5.13 -14.24 10.95
CA PHE A 133 5.18 -15.13 9.78
C PHE A 133 5.47 -16.60 10.13
N TYR A 134 6.07 -16.86 11.30
CA TYR A 134 6.41 -18.19 11.79
C TYR A 134 5.38 -18.76 12.77
N ASP A 135 4.49 -17.92 13.30
CA ASP A 135 3.36 -18.36 14.11
C ASP A 135 2.26 -18.97 13.22
N LYS A 136 1.90 -20.23 13.51
CA LYS A 136 0.94 -21.03 12.74
C LYS A 136 -0.42 -20.34 12.61
N LYS A 137 -0.83 -19.58 13.64
CA LYS A 137 -2.11 -18.86 13.68
C LYS A 137 -2.11 -17.64 12.75
N SER A 138 -1.01 -16.90 12.74
CA SER A 138 -0.81 -15.73 11.90
C SER A 138 -0.63 -16.10 10.42
N ARG A 139 0.04 -17.23 10.14
CA ARG A 139 0.09 -17.82 8.79
C ARG A 139 -1.30 -18.22 8.28
N ALA A 140 -2.10 -18.91 9.10
CA ALA A 140 -3.47 -19.28 8.73
C ALA A 140 -4.35 -18.05 8.43
N ASN A 141 -4.18 -16.94 9.17
CA ASN A 141 -4.88 -15.69 8.90
C ASN A 141 -4.44 -15.04 7.59
N LEU A 142 -3.14 -15.02 7.28
CA LEU A 142 -2.64 -14.48 6.01
C LEU A 142 -3.08 -15.34 4.83
N GLU A 143 -3.01 -16.67 4.95
CA GLU A 143 -3.52 -17.60 3.95
C GLU A 143 -5.04 -17.40 3.74
N LYS A 144 -5.81 -17.17 4.81
CA LYS A 144 -7.23 -16.85 4.72
C LYS A 144 -7.48 -15.52 3.99
N ILE A 145 -6.77 -14.45 4.31
CA ILE A 145 -6.91 -13.14 3.64
C ILE A 145 -6.52 -13.23 2.16
N ILE A 146 -5.46 -13.99 1.85
CA ILE A 146 -5.01 -14.21 0.47
C ILE A 146 -6.05 -15.04 -0.28
N ALA A 147 -6.57 -16.12 0.31
CA ALA A 147 -7.66 -16.90 -0.26
C ALA A 147 -8.91 -16.05 -0.49
N GLU A 148 -9.31 -15.22 0.47
CA GLU A 148 -10.42 -14.28 0.31
C GLU A 148 -10.17 -13.25 -0.80
N LYS A 149 -8.94 -12.76 -0.97
CA LYS A 149 -8.59 -11.84 -2.07
C LYS A 149 -8.60 -12.54 -3.42
N PHE A 150 -8.09 -13.78 -3.51
CA PHE A 150 -8.18 -14.58 -4.74
C PHE A 150 -9.63 -14.98 -5.06
N GLU A 151 -10.44 -15.29 -4.06
CA GLU A 151 -11.88 -15.51 -4.23
C GLU A 151 -12.59 -14.23 -4.67
N LYS A 152 -12.24 -13.06 -4.14
CA LYS A 152 -12.79 -11.78 -4.59
C LYS A 152 -12.32 -11.40 -6.00
N GLN A 153 -11.11 -11.81 -6.38
CA GLN A 153 -10.58 -11.58 -7.72
C GLN A 153 -11.14 -12.59 -8.74
N SER A 154 -11.53 -13.79 -8.29
CA SER A 154 -12.23 -14.79 -9.10
C SER A 154 -13.74 -14.53 -9.18
N ARG A 155 -14.33 -13.89 -8.16
CA ARG A 155 -15.71 -13.36 -8.17
C ARG A 155 -15.78 -12.04 -8.95
N GLU A 156 -15.69 -12.22 -10.27
CA GLU A 156 -16.52 -11.60 -11.31
C GLU A 156 -16.69 -10.07 -11.33
N PHE A 157 -16.21 -9.45 -12.41
CA PHE A 157 -16.47 -8.04 -12.78
C PHE A 157 -17.97 -7.70 -13.00
N PHE A 158 -18.85 -8.71 -13.08
CA PHE A 158 -20.31 -8.54 -13.16
C PHE A 158 -21.06 -9.22 -11.99
N THR A 159 -20.33 -9.82 -11.05
CA THR A 159 -20.75 -10.41 -9.76
C THR A 159 -21.52 -9.55 -8.77
N VAL A 160 -21.23 -8.26 -8.80
CA VAL A 160 -21.61 -7.39 -7.70
C VAL A 160 -22.96 -6.78 -8.01
N GLY A 161 -24.00 -7.48 -7.53
CA GLY A 161 -25.35 -6.99 -7.23
C GLY A 161 -26.00 -6.16 -8.36
N PRO A 162 -26.00 -4.82 -8.28
CA PRO A 162 -26.83 -3.96 -9.13
C PRO A 162 -26.55 -4.08 -10.64
N LEU A 163 -25.31 -4.36 -11.05
CA LEU A 163 -24.96 -4.46 -12.47
C LEU A 163 -25.49 -5.74 -13.12
N GLU A 164 -25.45 -6.88 -12.41
CA GLU A 164 -26.02 -8.13 -12.90
C GLU A 164 -27.54 -8.04 -13.01
N GLU A 165 -28.18 -7.44 -12.00
CA GLU A 165 -29.62 -7.21 -11.98
C GLU A 165 -30.06 -6.25 -13.09
N GLU A 166 -29.32 -5.17 -13.34
CA GLU A 166 -29.62 -4.23 -14.41
C GLU A 166 -29.46 -4.87 -15.79
N ILE A 167 -28.39 -5.65 -16.01
CA ILE A 167 -28.20 -6.40 -17.26
C ILE A 167 -29.35 -7.41 -17.48
N LYS A 168 -29.75 -8.15 -16.44
CA LYS A 168 -30.90 -9.07 -16.50
C LYS A 168 -32.22 -8.33 -16.72
N LYS A 169 -32.44 -7.18 -16.08
CA LYS A 169 -33.65 -6.35 -16.25
C LYS A 169 -33.75 -5.80 -17.66
N ILE A 170 -32.69 -5.20 -18.20
CA ILE A 170 -32.66 -4.65 -19.57
C ILE A 170 -32.94 -5.76 -20.58
N ALA A 171 -32.25 -6.90 -20.46
CA ALA A 171 -32.45 -8.03 -21.36
C ALA A 171 -33.86 -8.65 -21.26
N LYS A 172 -34.46 -8.69 -20.06
CA LYS A 172 -35.83 -9.20 -19.85
C LYS A 172 -36.90 -8.22 -20.37
N ILE A 173 -36.74 -6.92 -20.16
CA ILE A 173 -37.62 -5.87 -20.70
C ILE A 173 -37.63 -5.93 -22.23
N ALA A 174 -36.48 -6.22 -22.82
CA ALA A 174 -36.31 -6.30 -24.26
C ALA A 174 -36.68 -7.68 -24.86
N GLY A 175 -37.14 -8.64 -24.04
CA GLY A 175 -37.78 -9.88 -24.49
C GLY A 175 -36.93 -11.16 -24.43
N ALA A 176 -35.78 -11.15 -23.73
CA ALA A 176 -34.96 -12.34 -23.55
C ALA A 176 -35.67 -13.38 -22.65
N GLY A 177 -35.63 -14.65 -23.08
CA GLY A 177 -36.19 -15.77 -22.31
C GLY A 177 -35.27 -16.21 -21.17
N GLU A 178 -33.96 -16.11 -21.36
CA GLU A 178 -32.95 -16.45 -20.37
C GLU A 178 -31.65 -15.66 -20.64
N VAL A 179 -30.99 -15.20 -19.58
CA VAL A 179 -29.73 -14.45 -19.66
C VAL A 179 -28.72 -15.14 -18.76
N ILE A 180 -27.65 -15.67 -19.35
CA ILE A 180 -26.59 -16.37 -18.64
C ILE A 180 -25.28 -15.63 -18.87
N ILE A 181 -24.69 -15.11 -17.81
CA ILE A 181 -23.36 -14.51 -17.83
C ILE A 181 -22.38 -15.61 -17.47
N LYS A 182 -21.46 -15.93 -18.37
CA LYS A 182 -20.43 -16.96 -18.16
C LYS A 182 -19.04 -16.35 -18.29
N ARG A 183 -18.07 -17.00 -17.65
CA ARG A 183 -16.65 -16.73 -17.89
C ARG A 183 -16.32 -17.01 -19.36
N ALA A 184 -15.50 -16.16 -19.95
CA ALA A 184 -14.90 -16.45 -21.25
C ALA A 184 -13.89 -17.59 -21.06
N ASP A 185 -14.34 -18.84 -21.22
CA ASP A 185 -13.43 -19.97 -21.29
C ASP A 185 -12.91 -20.08 -22.73
N ALA A 186 -11.58 -20.20 -22.85
CA ALA A 186 -10.84 -20.25 -24.11
C ALA A 186 -11.18 -21.45 -25.02
N THR A 187 -12.10 -22.32 -24.61
CA THR A 187 -12.41 -23.58 -25.29
C THR A 187 -13.59 -23.51 -26.26
N ASN A 188 -14.42 -22.46 -26.28
CA ASN A 188 -15.67 -22.48 -27.05
C ASN A 188 -15.86 -21.41 -28.14
N PHE A 189 -14.86 -20.59 -28.48
CA PHE A 189 -14.99 -19.65 -29.60
C PHE A 189 -13.65 -19.40 -30.30
N SER A 190 -13.45 -20.01 -31.47
CA SER A 190 -12.25 -19.84 -32.31
C SER A 190 -12.13 -18.47 -33.00
N SER A 191 -12.91 -17.46 -32.58
CA SER A 191 -13.01 -16.18 -33.30
C SER A 191 -13.33 -14.95 -32.45
N ILE A 192 -13.33 -15.03 -31.12
CA ILE A 192 -13.49 -13.85 -30.25
C ILE A 192 -12.14 -13.55 -29.60
N SER A 193 -11.61 -12.37 -29.90
CA SER A 193 -10.33 -11.81 -29.45
C SER A 193 -9.87 -12.27 -28.07
N ASP A 194 -8.60 -12.66 -27.94
CA ASP A 194 -7.88 -13.11 -26.73
C ASP A 194 -7.94 -12.20 -25.49
N LYS A 195 -8.73 -11.12 -25.52
CA LYS A 195 -8.88 -10.11 -24.46
C LYS A 195 -10.24 -10.14 -23.75
N ALA A 196 -11.18 -10.97 -24.18
CA ALA A 196 -12.50 -11.03 -23.54
C ALA A 196 -12.41 -11.71 -22.15
N ARG A 197 -12.80 -11.00 -21.08
CA ARG A 197 -12.79 -11.51 -19.70
C ARG A 197 -14.13 -12.11 -19.24
N SER A 198 -15.23 -11.80 -19.92
CA SER A 198 -16.58 -12.28 -19.59
C SER A 198 -17.43 -12.35 -20.87
N ILE A 199 -18.34 -13.32 -20.95
CA ILE A 199 -19.27 -13.52 -22.06
C ILE A 199 -20.70 -13.44 -21.54
N ILE A 200 -21.51 -12.58 -22.14
CA ILE A 200 -22.95 -12.50 -21.87
C ILE A 200 -23.65 -13.32 -22.96
N GLN A 201 -24.27 -14.44 -22.58
CA GLN A 201 -25.10 -15.26 -23.47
C GLN A 201 -26.57 -14.93 -23.20
N VAL A 202 -27.32 -14.63 -24.26
CA VAL A 202 -28.75 -14.35 -24.19
C VAL A 202 -29.49 -15.38 -25.03
N GLY A 203 -30.43 -16.11 -24.43
CA GLY A 203 -31.27 -17.11 -25.09
C GLY A 203 -32.60 -16.52 -25.54
N PHE A 204 -32.99 -16.79 -26.80
CA PHE A 204 -34.20 -16.23 -27.41
C PHE A 204 -35.18 -17.31 -27.85
N LYS A 205 -36.48 -17.07 -27.65
CA LYS A 205 -37.55 -17.79 -28.33
C LYS A 205 -37.90 -17.03 -29.61
N SER A 206 -37.26 -17.45 -30.71
CA SER A 206 -37.61 -17.16 -32.12
C SER A 206 -38.05 -15.72 -32.46
N ASP A 207 -37.10 -14.79 -32.60
CA ASP A 207 -37.25 -13.63 -33.52
C ASP A 207 -35.89 -12.92 -33.70
N GLN A 208 -35.19 -13.18 -34.82
CA GLN A 208 -33.82 -12.69 -35.07
C GLN A 208 -33.70 -11.15 -35.14
N ALA A 209 -34.78 -10.45 -35.51
CA ALA A 209 -34.77 -8.99 -35.65
C ALA A 209 -34.78 -8.25 -34.30
N LYS A 210 -35.45 -8.80 -33.27
CA LYS A 210 -35.42 -8.26 -31.91
C LYS A 210 -34.07 -8.50 -31.23
N THR A 211 -33.34 -9.51 -31.68
CA THR A 211 -32.05 -9.94 -31.11
C THR A 211 -30.96 -8.89 -31.25
N MET A 212 -30.88 -8.19 -32.39
CA MET A 212 -29.85 -7.15 -32.60
C MET A 212 -30.07 -5.91 -31.74
N GLY A 213 -31.32 -5.45 -31.59
CA GLY A 213 -31.63 -4.25 -30.79
C GLY A 213 -31.24 -4.40 -29.31
N ILE A 214 -31.38 -5.61 -28.77
CA ILE A 214 -31.04 -5.93 -27.37
C ILE A 214 -29.53 -5.92 -27.17
N ILE A 215 -28.78 -6.48 -28.13
CA ILE A 215 -27.31 -6.48 -28.10
C ILE A 215 -26.79 -5.04 -28.19
N GLU A 216 -27.41 -4.19 -29.02
CA GLU A 216 -27.06 -2.77 -29.12
C GLU A 216 -27.36 -1.98 -27.85
N GLU A 217 -28.50 -2.21 -27.19
CA GLU A 217 -28.83 -1.57 -25.91
C GLU A 217 -27.87 -2.00 -24.80
N LEU A 218 -27.56 -3.30 -24.71
CA LEU A 218 -26.58 -3.82 -23.76
C LEU A 218 -25.18 -3.23 -24.03
N LYS A 219 -24.79 -3.12 -25.30
CA LYS A 219 -23.52 -2.50 -25.69
C LYS A 219 -23.47 -1.02 -25.30
N LYS A 220 -24.53 -0.24 -25.58
CA LYS A 220 -24.62 1.17 -25.19
C LYS A 220 -24.54 1.36 -23.67
N TYR A 221 -25.24 0.52 -22.91
CA TYR A 221 -25.20 0.58 -21.45
C TYR A 221 -23.79 0.27 -20.91
N ILE A 222 -23.13 -0.77 -21.43
CA ILE A 222 -21.76 -1.14 -21.02
C ILE A 222 -20.75 -0.06 -21.42
N GLU A 223 -20.87 0.55 -22.60
CA GLU A 223 -19.99 1.64 -23.04
C GLU A 223 -20.22 2.96 -22.26
N SER A 224 -21.38 3.13 -21.62
CA SER A 224 -21.71 4.32 -20.82
C SER A 224 -21.16 4.30 -19.39
N LYS A 225 -20.50 3.21 -18.97
CA LYS A 225 -19.95 2.98 -17.63
C LYS A 225 -18.43 2.89 -17.68
#